data_AF-A0A497QW42-F1
#
_entry.id   AF-A0A497QW42-F1
#
_cell.length_a   1.000
_cell.length_b   1.000
_cell.length_c   1.000
_cell.angle_alpha   90.00
_cell.angle_beta   90.00
_cell.angle_gamma   90.00
#
_symmetry.space_group_name_H-M   'P 1'
#
loop_
_entity.id
_entity.type
_entity.pdbx_description
1 polymer ?
#
loop_
_entity_poly.entity_id
_entity_poly.type
_entity_poly.pdbx_seq_one_letter_code
_entity_poly.pdbx_strand_id
1 'polypeptide(L)'
;MPKNRRRNNAEVTKRPRIPNSKDGEILGIVTEIFGGEHMAVHGEDGVDYLGVIRGKIKKRMWVRQGDVVLIAPWSEMTVRKDKKPKAHIIWRYTRTQVNWLQNHNYIKAEFLEELQNI
;
A
#
# COMPACT_ATOMS: atom_id res chain seq x y z
N MET A 1 -7.31 -3.29 -35.50
CA MET A 1 -8.08 -3.16 -34.23
C MET A 1 -7.49 -4.12 -33.18
N PRO A 2 -6.84 -3.67 -32.09
CA PRO A 2 -6.41 -4.59 -31.05
C PRO A 2 -7.59 -4.93 -30.13
N LYS A 3 -7.85 -6.23 -30.03
CA LYS A 3 -8.93 -6.86 -29.27
C LYS A 3 -8.74 -6.67 -27.76
N ASN A 4 -9.85 -6.27 -27.13
CA ASN A 4 -10.28 -6.66 -25.79
C ASN A 4 -9.45 -6.14 -24.59
N ARG A 5 -9.49 -4.82 -24.38
CA ARG A 5 -9.30 -4.20 -23.06
C ARG A 5 -10.52 -4.54 -22.18
N ARG A 6 -10.60 -5.77 -21.66
CA ARG A 6 -11.46 -6.08 -20.51
C ARG A 6 -10.95 -5.22 -19.35
N ARG A 7 -11.50 -4.00 -19.21
CA ARG A 7 -11.27 -3.14 -18.05
C ARG A 7 -11.57 -4.00 -16.82
N ASN A 8 -10.68 -3.97 -15.84
CA ASN A 8 -10.74 -4.68 -14.56
C ASN A 8 -11.95 -4.23 -13.71
N ASN A 9 -13.16 -4.25 -14.26
CA ASN A 9 -14.38 -3.82 -13.61
C ASN A 9 -14.83 -4.83 -12.54
N ALA A 10 -14.28 -6.05 -12.55
CA ALA A 10 -14.54 -7.09 -11.58
C ALA A 10 -13.83 -6.87 -10.22
N GLU A 11 -12.83 -5.99 -10.13
CA GLU A 11 -12.17 -5.68 -8.85
C GLU A 11 -13.02 -4.76 -7.95
N VAL A 12 -14.00 -4.06 -8.52
CA VAL A 12 -14.87 -3.13 -7.77
C VAL A 12 -15.89 -3.88 -6.90
N THR A 13 -16.30 -5.08 -7.29
CA THR A 13 -17.33 -5.87 -6.58
C THR A 13 -16.76 -6.88 -5.59
N LYS A 14 -15.44 -7.08 -5.55
CA LYS A 14 -14.81 -8.07 -4.66
C LYS A 14 -14.43 -7.41 -3.34
N ARG A 15 -14.73 -8.07 -2.22
CA ARG A 15 -14.31 -7.62 -0.88
C ARG A 15 -12.82 -7.25 -0.90
N PRO A 16 -12.43 -6.06 -0.39
CA PRO A 16 -11.03 -5.68 -0.33
C PRO A 16 -10.21 -6.68 0.48
N ARG A 17 -8.93 -6.81 0.17
CA ARG A 17 -7.99 -7.50 1.07
C ARG A 17 -7.94 -6.71 2.37
N ILE A 18 -7.90 -7.40 3.50
CA ILE A 18 -7.78 -6.82 4.83
C ILE A 18 -6.35 -7.09 5.31
N PRO A 19 -5.73 -6.18 6.08
CA PRO A 19 -4.43 -6.44 6.69
C PRO A 19 -4.47 -7.71 7.57
N ASN A 20 -3.53 -8.63 7.35
CA ASN A 20 -3.38 -9.78 8.22
C ASN A 20 -2.44 -9.46 9.40
N SER A 21 -3.01 -9.37 10.61
CA SER A 21 -2.23 -9.12 11.83
C SER A 21 -1.21 -10.22 12.13
N LYS A 22 -1.45 -11.47 11.71
CA LYS A 22 -0.49 -12.58 11.94
C LYS A 22 0.79 -12.45 11.12
N ASP A 23 0.67 -11.89 9.92
CA ASP A 23 1.79 -11.66 9.01
C ASP A 23 2.44 -10.30 9.26
N GLY A 24 1.96 -9.54 10.26
CA GLY A 24 2.41 -8.18 10.55
C GLY A 24 2.10 -7.19 9.43
N GLU A 25 1.06 -7.44 8.62
CA GLU A 25 0.71 -6.52 7.54
C GLU A 25 0.08 -5.23 8.10
N ILE A 26 0.48 -4.10 7.53
CA ILE A 26 0.06 -2.76 7.96
C ILE A 26 -0.40 -1.99 6.73
N LEU A 27 -1.39 -1.11 6.90
CA LEU A 27 -1.75 -0.15 5.86
C LEU A 27 -0.72 0.98 5.80
N GLY A 28 -0.53 1.52 4.60
CA GLY A 28 0.40 2.60 4.39
C GLY A 28 -0.04 3.55 3.29
N ILE A 29 0.54 4.74 3.29
CA ILE A 29 0.33 5.78 2.29
C ILE A 29 1.65 6.03 1.59
N VAL A 30 1.63 6.04 0.26
CA VAL A 30 2.83 6.35 -0.52
C VAL A 30 3.09 7.85 -0.48
N THR A 31 4.21 8.24 0.12
CA THR A 31 4.60 9.64 0.27
C THR A 31 5.48 10.12 -0.87
N GLU A 32 6.41 9.28 -1.34
CA GLU A 32 7.35 9.65 -2.41
C GLU A 32 7.76 8.42 -3.24
N ILE A 33 8.10 8.63 -4.51
CA ILE A 33 8.57 7.58 -5.42
C ILE A 33 10.01 7.88 -5.83
N PHE A 34 10.95 7.07 -5.35
CA PHE A 34 12.38 7.23 -5.64
C PHE A 34 12.79 6.64 -7.00
N GLY A 35 11.89 5.90 -7.66
CA GLY A 35 12.14 5.25 -8.94
C GLY A 35 12.58 3.79 -8.82
N GLY A 36 12.51 3.07 -9.94
CA GLY A 36 12.78 1.64 -10.01
C GLY A 36 11.69 0.80 -9.30
N GLU A 37 11.96 0.40 -8.05
CA GLU A 37 11.04 -0.39 -7.21
C GLU A 37 10.84 0.21 -5.82
N HIS A 38 11.58 1.27 -5.49
CA HIS A 38 11.63 1.84 -4.14
C HIS A 38 10.71 3.04 -4.03
N MET A 39 9.95 3.08 -2.94
CA MET A 39 9.01 4.15 -2.62
C MET A 39 9.09 4.45 -1.12
N ALA A 40 8.83 5.68 -0.71
CA ALA A 40 8.59 6.00 0.69
C ALA A 40 7.10 5.72 0.99
N VAL A 41 6.87 5.02 2.10
CA VAL A 41 5.52 4.66 2.56
C VAL A 41 5.40 5.00 4.03
N HIS A 42 4.47 5.87 4.38
CA HIS A 42 4.11 6.15 5.76
C HIS A 42 3.14 5.06 6.24
N GLY A 43 3.48 4.32 7.30
CA GLY A 43 2.63 3.27 7.85
C GLY A 43 1.59 3.79 8.84
N GLU A 44 0.48 3.07 9.01
CA GLU A 44 -0.54 3.37 10.02
C GLU A 44 -0.02 3.28 11.47
N ASP A 45 1.14 2.64 11.66
CA ASP A 45 1.89 2.60 12.91
C ASP A 45 2.71 3.88 13.17
N GLY A 46 2.69 4.85 12.25
CA GLY A 46 3.43 6.11 12.33
C GLY A 46 4.89 6.00 11.91
N VAL A 47 5.30 4.86 11.32
CA VAL A 47 6.69 4.60 10.90
C VAL A 47 6.83 4.78 9.39
N ASP A 48 7.89 5.47 8.97
CA ASP A 48 8.25 5.58 7.56
C ASP A 48 9.05 4.39 7.06
N TYR A 49 8.51 3.70 6.06
CA TYR A 49 9.12 2.54 5.43
C TYR A 49 9.71 2.87 4.06
N LEU A 50 10.82 2.23 3.73
CA LEU A 50 11.25 2.06 2.35
C LEU A 50 10.52 0.85 1.75
N GLY A 51 9.46 1.14 1.01
CA GLY A 51 8.62 0.17 0.33
C GLY A 51 9.26 -0.36 -0.95
N VAL A 52 9.18 -1.69 -1.16
CA VAL A 52 9.60 -2.36 -2.39
C VAL A 52 8.44 -3.16 -2.97
N ILE A 53 8.07 -2.91 -4.22
CA ILE A 53 7.02 -3.71 -4.88
C ILE A 53 7.55 -5.11 -5.20
N ARG A 54 6.91 -6.15 -4.63
CA ARG A 54 7.32 -7.55 -4.86
C ARG A 54 7.23 -7.89 -6.36
N GLY A 55 8.30 -8.44 -6.93
CA GLY A 55 8.50 -8.56 -8.38
C GLY A 55 7.33 -9.14 -9.20
N LYS A 56 6.65 -10.18 -8.71
CA LYS A 56 5.48 -10.80 -9.40
C LYS A 56 4.27 -9.84 -9.55
N ILE A 57 4.24 -8.75 -8.78
CA ILE A 57 3.14 -7.78 -8.68
C ILE A 57 3.50 -6.47 -9.41
N LYS A 58 4.80 -6.16 -9.55
CA LYS A 58 5.31 -4.96 -10.21
C LYS A 58 4.72 -4.69 -11.60
N LYS A 59 4.56 -5.74 -12.43
CA LYS A 59 4.01 -5.59 -13.79
C LYS A 59 2.50 -5.31 -13.84
N ARG A 60 1.79 -5.45 -12.72
CA ARG A 60 0.32 -5.41 -12.65
C ARG A 60 -0.22 -4.27 -11.77
N MET A 61 0.62 -3.69 -10.93
CA MET A 61 0.20 -2.70 -9.93
C MET A 61 0.91 -1.38 -10.19
N TRP A 62 0.15 -0.39 -10.65
CA TRP A 62 0.66 0.95 -10.89
C TRP A 62 0.37 1.82 -9.67
N VAL A 63 1.42 2.23 -8.97
CA VAL A 63 1.33 2.96 -7.70
C VAL A 63 1.78 4.40 -7.92
N ARG A 64 1.06 5.34 -7.32
CA ARG A 64 1.34 6.78 -7.35
C ARG A 64 1.48 7.32 -5.92
N GLN A 65 2.05 8.51 -5.80
CA GLN A 65 2.01 9.28 -4.55
C GLN A 65 0.56 9.50 -4.11
N GLY A 66 0.29 9.36 -2.82
CA GLY A 66 -1.04 9.43 -2.23
C GLY A 66 -1.89 8.16 -2.39
N ASP A 67 -1.38 7.09 -3.00
CA ASP A 67 -2.10 5.81 -3.02
C ASP A 67 -2.01 5.12 -1.66
N VAL A 68 -3.13 4.55 -1.20
CA VAL A 68 -3.17 3.67 -0.03
C VAL A 68 -2.75 2.27 -0.45
N VAL A 69 -1.77 1.72 0.26
CA VAL A 69 -1.14 0.44 -0.01
C VAL A 69 -1.16 -0.47 1.21
N LEU A 70 -1.03 -1.76 0.97
CA LEU A 70 -0.80 -2.76 2.01
C LEU A 70 0.67 -3.13 2.00
N ILE A 71 1.32 -2.98 3.15
CA ILE A 71 2.73 -3.29 3.33
C ILE A 71 2.93 -4.45 4.30
N ALA A 72 3.97 -5.24 4.08
CA ALA A 72 4.49 -6.20 5.04
C ALA A 72 5.91 -5.75 5.46
N PRO A 73 6.08 -5.21 6.67
CA PRO A 73 7.38 -4.90 7.24
C PRO A 73 8.29 -6.12 7.25
N TRP A 74 9.55 -5.95 6.85
CA TRP A 74 10.53 -7.03 6.88
C TRP A 74 11.23 -7.07 8.23
N SER A 75 10.78 -7.97 9.11
CA SER A 75 11.21 -8.08 10.51
C SER A 75 12.73 -8.04 10.71
N GLU A 76 13.51 -8.71 9.85
CA GLU A 76 14.98 -8.78 9.98
C GLU A 76 15.72 -7.53 9.48
N MET A 77 15.17 -6.82 8.49
CA MET A 77 15.80 -5.61 7.93
C MET A 77 15.44 -4.33 8.70
N THR A 78 14.38 -4.37 9.52
CA THR A 78 13.94 -3.25 10.38
C THR A 78 14.87 -3.00 11.58
N VAL A 79 15.71 -3.95 11.98
CA VAL A 79 16.47 -3.90 13.25
C VAL A 79 17.79 -3.10 13.16
N ARG A 80 18.20 -2.63 11.98
CA ARG A 80 19.44 -1.85 11.85
C ARG A 80 19.17 -0.38 12.18
N LYS A 81 19.61 0.07 13.37
CA LYS A 81 19.42 1.43 13.92
C LYS A 81 19.80 2.58 12.98
N ASP A 82 20.67 2.33 12.00
CA ASP A 82 21.23 3.37 11.13
C ASP A 82 20.44 3.54 9.82
N LYS A 83 19.40 2.74 9.58
CA LYS A 83 18.66 2.71 8.30
C LYS A 83 17.15 2.73 8.51
N LYS A 84 16.44 3.37 7.58
CA LYS A 84 14.97 3.32 7.53
C LYS A 84 14.49 1.86 7.42
N PRO A 85 13.43 1.48 8.12
CA PRO A 85 12.85 0.14 8.03
C PRO A 85 12.35 -0.13 6.62
N LYS A 86 12.36 -1.40 6.21
CA LYS A 86 11.97 -1.81 4.86
C LYS A 86 10.68 -2.60 4.92
N ALA A 87 9.84 -2.44 3.90
CA ALA A 87 8.61 -3.19 3.78
C ALA A 87 8.38 -3.63 2.33
N HIS A 88 7.71 -4.76 2.16
CA HIS A 88 7.22 -5.20 0.85
C HIS A 88 5.84 -4.64 0.60
N ILE A 89 5.64 -3.98 -0.55
CA ILE A 89 4.33 -3.53 -1.00
C ILE A 89 3.62 -4.70 -1.67
N ILE A 90 2.48 -5.10 -1.12
CA ILE A 90 1.74 -6.29 -1.54
C ILE A 90 0.54 -5.91 -2.41
N TRP A 91 -0.17 -4.83 -2.04
CA TRP A 91 -1.41 -4.44 -2.69
C TRP A 91 -1.57 -2.91 -2.72
N ARG A 92 -2.32 -2.41 -3.69
CA ARG A 92 -2.75 -1.01 -3.79
C ARG A 92 -4.26 -0.96 -3.81
N TYR A 93 -4.84 -0.23 -2.88
CA TYR A 93 -6.27 -0.06 -2.78
C TYR A 93 -6.79 1.00 -3.74
N THR A 94 -7.95 0.76 -4.34
CA THR A 94 -8.69 1.80 -5.06
C THR A 94 -9.46 2.67 -4.06
N ARG A 95 -9.88 3.88 -4.47
CA ARG A 95 -10.68 4.78 -3.62
C ARG A 95 -11.91 4.09 -3.02
N THR A 96 -12.63 3.29 -3.81
CA THR A 96 -13.79 2.53 -3.33
C THR A 96 -13.42 1.51 -2.25
N GLN A 97 -12.27 0.84 -2.40
CA GLN A 97 -11.77 -0.11 -1.42
C GLN A 97 -11.32 0.59 -0.13
N VAL A 98 -10.69 1.76 -0.24
CA VAL A 98 -10.33 2.60 0.92
C VAL A 98 -11.58 3.02 1.70
N ASN A 99 -12.62 3.52 1.01
CA ASN A 99 -13.89 3.87 1.65
C ASN A 99 -14.53 2.64 2.34
N TRP A 100 -14.43 1.46 1.73
CA TRP A 100 -14.92 0.23 2.36
C TRP A 100 -14.14 -0.10 3.64
N LEU A 101 -12.81 0.00 3.62
CA LEU A 101 -11.96 -0.22 4.81
C LEU A 101 -12.29 0.77 5.92
N GLN A 102 -12.52 2.04 5.58
CA GLN A 102 -12.90 3.10 6.52
C GLN A 102 -14.25 2.79 7.17
N ASN A 103 -15.26 2.44 6.38
CA ASN A 103 -16.60 2.11 6.88
C ASN A 103 -16.62 0.87 7.80
N HIS A 104 -15.61 0.01 7.73
CA HIS A 104 -15.48 -1.19 8.56
C HIS A 104 -14.42 -1.07 9.66
N ASN A 105 -13.92 0.15 9.93
CA ASN A 105 -12.91 0.44 10.96
C ASN A 105 -11.58 -0.32 10.78
N TYR A 106 -11.18 -0.62 9.54
CA TYR A 106 -9.86 -1.20 9.25
C TYR A 106 -8.78 -0.16 9.00
N ILE A 107 -9.15 1.10 8.84
CA ILE A 107 -8.23 2.22 8.66
C ILE A 107 -8.76 3.41 9.45
N LYS A 108 -7.89 4.11 10.17
CA LYS A 108 -8.26 5.33 10.89
C LYS A 108 -8.54 6.47 9.90
N ALA A 109 -9.59 7.26 10.16
CA ALA A 109 -9.92 8.43 9.34
C ALA A 109 -8.80 9.48 9.38
N GLU A 110 -8.22 9.70 10.56
CA GLU A 110 -7.08 10.60 10.79
C GLU A 110 -5.90 10.30 9.86
N PHE A 111 -5.58 9.00 9.71
CA PHE A 111 -4.50 8.55 8.84
C PHE A 111 -4.78 8.85 7.36
N LEU A 112 -6.04 8.83 6.93
CA LEU A 112 -6.41 9.19 5.56
C LEU A 112 -6.41 10.69 5.31
N GLU A 113 -6.57 11.53 6.32
CA GLU A 113 -6.50 13.00 6.17
C GLU A 113 -5.08 13.47 5.87
N GLU A 114 -4.07 12.71 6.31
CA GLU A 114 -2.67 12.96 5.95
C GLU A 114 -2.41 12.90 4.44
N LEU A 115 -3.27 12.21 3.67
CA LEU A 115 -3.24 12.21 2.20
C LEU A 115 -3.50 13.59 1.59
N GLN A 116 -4.17 14.49 2.30
CA GLN A 116 -4.50 15.82 1.78
C GLN A 116 -3.34 16.81 1.96
N ASN A 117 -2.34 16.45 2.78
CA ASN A 117 -1.20 17.29 3.13
C ASN A 117 0.09 16.91 2.38
N ILE A 118 0.02 15.93 1.45
CA ILE A 118 1.13 15.39 0.64
C ILE A 118 0.86 15.65 -0.84
#